data_AF-A0A174U3H3-F1
#
_entry.id   AF-A0A174U3H3-F1
#
_cell.length_a   1.000
_cell.length_b   1.000
_cell.length_c   1.000
_cell.angle_alpha   90.00
_cell.angle_beta   90.00
_cell.angle_gamma   90.00
#
_symmetry.space_group_name_H-M   'P 1'
#
loop_
_entity.id
_entity.type
_entity.pdbx_description
1 polymer ?
#
loop_
_entity_poly.entity_id
_entity_poly.type
_entity_poly.pdbx_seq_one_letter_code
_entity_poly.pdbx_strand_id
1 'polypeptide(L)'
;MKNFTFRKELVEAQDELLRFAYKLTMDIDEANDLLQETSLKALDNEDKYISDTNFRGWMYTIMRNVFINNYRKVIRNQTFVDHTDNLYHLNLPQDAGFESTENAYDLKEMHRVVNALAKEYKIPFAMHLAGFKYREIADKLHLPLGTVKSRISFIRKKLQEELKDFR
;
A
#
# COMPACT_ATOMS: atom_id res chain seq x y z
N MET A 1 -18.63 -25.19 -5.31
CA MET A 1 -19.04 -24.28 -4.22
C MET A 1 -18.06 -23.14 -3.96
N LYS A 2 -16.73 -23.36 -3.90
CA LYS A 2 -15.73 -22.28 -3.67
C LYS A 2 -15.85 -21.06 -4.62
N ASN A 3 -16.09 -21.30 -5.92
CA ASN A 3 -16.12 -20.23 -6.93
C ASN A 3 -17.29 -19.23 -6.77
N PHE A 4 -18.44 -19.66 -6.23
CA PHE A 4 -19.59 -18.79 -6.06
C PHE A 4 -19.41 -17.82 -4.88
N THR A 5 -18.80 -18.29 -3.80
CA THR A 5 -18.49 -17.46 -2.62
C THR A 5 -17.46 -16.38 -2.97
N PHE A 6 -16.38 -16.75 -3.67
CA PHE A 6 -15.34 -15.79 -4.09
C PHE A 6 -15.90 -14.64 -4.93
N ARG A 7 -16.66 -14.96 -5.98
CA ARG A 7 -17.25 -13.94 -6.87
C ARG A 7 -18.21 -13.02 -6.12
N LYS A 8 -18.98 -13.57 -5.17
CA LYS A 8 -19.89 -12.78 -4.34
C LYS A 8 -19.11 -11.80 -3.46
N GLU A 9 -18.07 -12.27 -2.77
CA GLU A 9 -17.19 -11.40 -1.95
C GLU A 9 -16.51 -10.32 -2.80
N LEU A 10 -16.06 -10.67 -4.02
CA LEU A 10 -15.48 -9.71 -4.95
C LEU A 10 -16.45 -8.61 -5.36
N VAL A 11 -17.71 -8.94 -5.63
CA VAL A 11 -18.76 -7.97 -5.97
C VAL A 11 -19.09 -7.09 -4.76
N GLU A 12 -19.23 -7.67 -3.58
CA GLU A 12 -19.52 -6.92 -2.34
C GLU A 12 -18.40 -5.96 -1.94
N ALA A 13 -17.15 -6.23 -2.35
CA ALA A 13 -15.99 -5.39 -2.05
C ALA A 13 -15.79 -4.21 -3.04
N GLN A 14 -16.49 -4.17 -4.19
CA GLN A 14 -16.23 -3.20 -5.28
C GLN A 14 -16.27 -1.74 -4.81
N ASP A 15 -17.31 -1.33 -4.08
CA ASP A 15 -17.47 0.06 -3.63
C ASP A 15 -16.35 0.51 -2.69
N GLU A 16 -15.89 -0.39 -1.81
CA GLU A 16 -14.82 -0.09 -0.88
C GLU A 16 -13.47 -0.03 -1.58
N LEU A 17 -13.22 -0.96 -2.50
CA LEU A 17 -12.04 -0.97 -3.34
C LEU A 17 -11.98 0.26 -4.24
N LEU A 18 -13.10 0.72 -4.78
CA LEU A 18 -13.16 1.96 -5.57
C LEU A 18 -12.78 3.18 -4.72
N ARG A 19 -13.31 3.28 -3.49
CA ARG A 19 -12.93 4.34 -2.54
C ARG A 19 -11.45 4.30 -2.21
N PHE A 20 -10.85 3.12 -2.13
CA PHE A 20 -9.41 2.97 -1.90
C PHE A 20 -8.59 3.35 -3.15
N ALA A 21 -9.00 2.90 -4.33
CA ALA A 21 -8.38 3.26 -5.60
C ALA A 21 -8.38 4.79 -5.80
N TYR A 22 -9.50 5.46 -5.55
CA TYR A 22 -9.60 6.91 -5.63
C TYR A 22 -8.65 7.64 -4.67
N LYS A 23 -8.40 7.10 -3.46
CA LYS A 23 -7.40 7.68 -2.55
C LYS A 23 -5.97 7.55 -3.07
N LEU A 24 -5.69 6.56 -3.93
CA LEU A 24 -4.37 6.32 -4.51
C LEU A 24 -4.14 7.18 -5.76
N THR A 25 -5.14 7.23 -6.64
CA THR A 25 -5.06 7.89 -7.95
C THR A 25 -5.40 9.38 -7.86
N MET A 26 -6.32 9.77 -6.98
CA MET A 26 -6.94 11.11 -6.91
C MET A 26 -7.69 11.50 -8.20
N ASP A 27 -7.99 10.51 -9.05
CA ASP A 27 -8.70 10.63 -10.32
C ASP A 27 -9.68 9.47 -10.44
N ILE A 28 -10.93 9.76 -10.83
CA ILE A 28 -12.00 8.77 -10.84
C ILE A 28 -11.86 7.77 -12.00
N ASP A 29 -11.36 8.21 -13.15
CA ASP A 29 -11.19 7.35 -14.31
C ASP A 29 -10.02 6.38 -14.06
N GLU A 30 -8.88 6.89 -13.56
CA GLU A 30 -7.77 6.03 -13.12
C GLU A 30 -8.16 5.08 -11.98
N ALA A 31 -9.06 5.51 -11.08
CA ALA A 31 -9.55 4.66 -9.99
C ALA A 31 -10.39 3.49 -10.51
N ASN A 32 -11.26 3.74 -11.49
CA ASN A 32 -12.07 2.71 -12.14
C ASN A 32 -11.18 1.71 -12.90
N ASP A 33 -10.16 2.19 -13.62
CA ASP A 33 -9.20 1.34 -14.32
C ASP A 33 -8.41 0.47 -13.34
N LEU A 34 -7.93 1.06 -12.25
CA LEU A 34 -7.22 0.33 -11.19
C LEU A 34 -8.11 -0.74 -10.55
N LEU A 35 -9.38 -0.43 -10.29
CA LEU A 35 -10.35 -1.38 -9.75
C LEU A 35 -10.58 -2.57 -10.70
N GLN A 36 -10.75 -2.29 -12.00
CA GLN A 36 -10.93 -3.33 -13.01
C GLN A 36 -9.70 -4.24 -13.11
N GLU A 37 -8.49 -3.68 -13.24
CA GLU A 37 -7.28 -4.49 -13.33
C GLU A 37 -7.05 -5.31 -12.05
N THR A 38 -7.38 -4.73 -10.88
CA THR A 38 -7.34 -5.47 -9.61
C THR A 38 -8.30 -6.66 -9.62
N SER A 39 -9.55 -6.44 -10.04
CA SER A 39 -10.58 -7.49 -10.09
C SER A 39 -10.20 -8.60 -11.07
N LEU A 40 -9.64 -8.25 -12.22
CA LEU A 40 -9.13 -9.23 -13.20
C LEU A 40 -7.99 -10.07 -12.59
N LYS A 41 -7.00 -9.44 -11.96
CA LYS A 41 -5.92 -10.18 -11.30
C LYS A 41 -6.39 -11.06 -10.14
N ALA A 42 -7.39 -10.61 -9.40
CA ALA A 42 -7.99 -11.42 -8.34
C ALA A 42 -8.65 -12.67 -8.92
N LEU A 43 -9.40 -12.54 -10.01
CA LEU A 43 -9.99 -13.68 -10.71
C LEU A 43 -8.93 -14.62 -11.29
N ASP A 44 -7.87 -14.08 -11.90
CA ASP A 44 -6.75 -14.87 -12.45
C ASP A 44 -5.95 -15.62 -11.37
N ASN A 45 -6.03 -15.20 -10.11
CA ASN A 45 -5.31 -15.78 -8.98
C ASN A 45 -6.27 -16.32 -7.90
N GLU A 46 -7.52 -16.62 -8.27
CA GLU A 46 -8.55 -17.14 -7.35
C GLU A 46 -8.07 -18.41 -6.63
N ASP A 47 -7.32 -19.27 -7.34
CA ASP A 47 -6.74 -20.50 -6.84
C ASP A 47 -5.73 -20.29 -5.69
N LYS A 48 -5.12 -19.10 -5.61
CA LYS A 48 -4.16 -18.73 -4.55
C LYS A 48 -4.85 -18.15 -3.32
N TYR A 49 -6.15 -17.85 -3.39
CA TYR A 49 -6.89 -17.35 -2.24
C TYR A 49 -7.22 -18.49 -1.27
N ILE A 50 -6.83 -18.30 -0.01
CA ILE A 50 -7.14 -19.22 1.08
C ILE A 50 -8.38 -18.68 1.79
N SER A 51 -9.46 -19.45 1.78
CA SER A 51 -10.80 -19.04 2.22
C SER A 51 -10.92 -18.65 3.71
N ASP A 52 -9.91 -18.96 4.53
CA ASP A 52 -9.85 -18.58 5.96
C ASP A 52 -9.04 -17.28 6.19
N THR A 53 -8.75 -16.51 5.14
CA THR A 53 -8.02 -15.24 5.23
C THR A 53 -8.93 -14.04 4.99
N ASN A 54 -8.53 -12.85 5.45
CA ASN A 54 -9.28 -11.62 5.21
C ASN A 54 -9.29 -11.27 3.70
N PHE A 55 -10.40 -11.59 3.01
CA PHE A 55 -10.61 -11.31 1.58
C PHE A 55 -10.28 -9.85 1.21
N ARG A 56 -10.73 -8.90 2.03
CA ARG A 56 -10.51 -7.46 1.77
C ARG A 56 -9.03 -7.11 1.86
N GLY A 57 -8.32 -7.65 2.86
CA GLY A 57 -6.88 -7.48 3.00
C GLY A 57 -6.11 -8.03 1.80
N TRP A 58 -6.54 -9.18 1.27
CA TRP A 58 -5.96 -9.77 0.06
C TRP A 58 -6.20 -8.89 -1.18
N MET A 59 -7.43 -8.41 -1.36
CA MET A 59 -7.78 -7.49 -2.47
C MET A 59 -7.00 -6.16 -2.41
N TYR A 60 -6.84 -5.58 -1.22
CA TYR A 60 -6.01 -4.36 -1.05
C TYR A 60 -4.56 -4.59 -1.40
N THR A 61 -4.03 -5.77 -1.09
CA THR A 61 -2.66 -6.16 -1.46
C THR A 61 -2.50 -6.23 -2.98
N ILE A 62 -3.45 -6.88 -3.67
CA ILE A 62 -3.45 -6.94 -5.14
C ILE A 62 -3.52 -5.54 -5.74
N MET A 63 -4.47 -4.71 -5.28
CA MET A 63 -4.67 -3.35 -5.81
C MET A 63 -3.43 -2.48 -5.65
N ARG A 64 -2.83 -2.50 -4.45
CA ARG A 64 -1.59 -1.76 -4.19
C ARG A 64 -0.46 -2.20 -5.13
N ASN A 65 -0.31 -3.50 -5.35
CA ASN A 65 0.71 -4.02 -6.27
C ASN A 65 0.44 -3.62 -7.72
N VAL A 66 -0.83 -3.64 -8.16
CA VAL A 66 -1.23 -3.16 -9.49
C VAL A 66 -0.87 -1.69 -9.66
N PHE A 67 -1.28 -0.85 -8.71
CA PHE A 67 -1.05 0.58 -8.74
C PHE A 67 0.44 0.94 -8.84
N ILE A 68 1.28 0.35 -7.99
CA ILE A 68 2.74 0.58 -8.02
C ILE A 68 3.33 0.14 -9.35
N ASN A 69 2.92 -1.01 -9.88
CA ASN A 69 3.44 -1.53 -11.14
C ASN A 69 3.05 -0.63 -12.32
N ASN A 70 1.83 -0.10 -12.33
CA ASN A 70 1.39 0.85 -13.35
C ASN A 70 2.17 2.16 -13.25
N TYR A 71 2.34 2.69 -12.04
CA TYR A 71 3.19 3.87 -11.81
C TYR A 71 4.62 3.66 -12.31
N ARG A 72 5.25 2.51 -12.01
CA ARG A 72 6.60 2.16 -12.48
C ARG A 72 6.70 2.09 -14.00
N LYS A 73 5.69 1.54 -14.67
CA LYS A 73 5.64 1.51 -16.14
C LYS A 73 5.61 2.93 -16.71
N VAL A 74 4.80 3.82 -16.14
CA VAL A 74 4.73 5.22 -16.56
C VAL A 74 6.08 5.92 -16.42
N ILE A 75 6.73 5.81 -15.25
CA ILE A 75 8.06 6.41 -15.01
C ILE A 75 9.12 5.84 -15.96
N ARG A 76 9.12 4.51 -16.18
CA ARG A 76 10.04 3.85 -17.13
C ARG A 76 9.80 4.31 -18.58
N ASN A 77 8.55 4.53 -18.97
CA ASN A 77 8.22 5.02 -20.31
C ASN A 77 8.57 6.50 -20.49
N GLN A 78 8.69 7.25 -19.39
CA GLN A 78 9.08 8.66 -19.37
C GLN A 78 10.59 8.88 -19.20
N THR A 79 11.37 7.85 -18.84
CA THR A 79 12.82 7.97 -18.55
C THR A 79 13.60 6.74 -19.03
N PHE A 80 14.57 6.92 -19.93
CA PHE A 80 15.49 5.85 -20.34
C PHE A 80 16.45 5.46 -19.20
N VAL A 81 16.47 4.15 -18.90
CA VAL A 81 17.43 3.36 -18.11
C VAL A 81 17.57 3.72 -16.62
N ASP A 82 17.08 2.84 -15.75
CA ASP A 82 17.43 2.79 -14.33
C ASP A 82 18.18 1.48 -14.03
N HIS A 83 19.50 1.58 -13.81
CA HIS A 83 20.38 0.50 -13.35
C HIS A 83 20.44 0.42 -11.82
N THR A 84 19.29 0.49 -11.14
CA THR A 84 19.24 0.12 -9.74
C THR A 84 18.79 -1.34 -9.61
N ASP A 85 19.78 -2.24 -9.70
CA ASP A 85 19.68 -3.57 -9.09
C ASP A 85 19.30 -3.37 -7.62
N ASN A 86 18.06 -3.73 -7.28
CA ASN A 86 17.67 -3.92 -5.90
C ASN A 86 16.67 -5.07 -5.82
N LEU A 87 17.28 -6.24 -5.67
CA LEU A 87 16.75 -7.47 -5.10
C LEU A 87 16.17 -7.21 -3.70
N TYR A 88 15.00 -6.60 -3.64
CA TYR A 88 14.13 -6.78 -2.49
C TYR A 88 12.88 -7.47 -2.98
N HIS A 89 12.98 -8.80 -2.92
CA HIS A 89 11.85 -9.71 -2.81
C HIS A 89 10.75 -9.06 -1.97
N LEU A 90 9.50 -9.35 -2.36
CA LEU A 90 8.34 -9.13 -1.52
C LEU A 90 8.62 -9.70 -0.12
N ASN A 91 9.09 -8.86 0.78
CA ASN A 91 8.76 -8.96 2.17
C ASN A 91 7.65 -7.93 2.37
N LEU A 92 6.45 -8.28 1.87
CA LEU A 92 5.30 -8.07 2.74
C LEU A 92 5.72 -8.70 4.08
N PRO A 93 5.55 -8.03 5.22
CA PRO A 93 5.49 -8.76 6.46
C PRO A 93 4.42 -9.85 6.25
N GLN A 94 4.87 -11.09 6.18
CA GLN A 94 4.00 -12.27 6.25
C GLN A 94 3.31 -12.34 7.63
N ASP A 95 3.63 -11.39 8.52
CA ASP A 95 3.07 -11.15 9.85
C ASP A 95 2.21 -9.88 9.94
N ALA A 96 1.56 -9.44 8.85
CA ALA A 96 0.33 -8.66 9.02
C ALA A 96 -0.83 -9.63 9.26
N GLY A 97 -0.72 -10.42 10.32
CA GLY A 97 -1.82 -11.17 10.90
C GLY A 97 -2.91 -10.16 11.27
N PHE A 98 -3.84 -9.95 10.36
CA PHE A 98 -5.17 -9.50 10.73
C PHE A 98 -5.72 -10.55 11.69
N GLU A 99 -6.20 -10.10 12.84
CA GLU A 99 -6.80 -10.86 13.95
C GLU A 99 -5.85 -11.24 15.10
N SER A 100 -5.57 -10.25 15.94
CA SER A 100 -5.47 -10.42 17.40
C SER A 100 -5.87 -9.07 18.04
N THR A 101 -6.72 -9.10 19.06
CA THR A 101 -7.26 -7.92 19.76
C THR A 101 -6.17 -7.05 20.42
N GLU A 102 -4.98 -7.60 20.65
CA GLU A 102 -3.79 -6.86 21.11
C GLU A 102 -3.16 -5.99 19.99
N ASN A 103 -3.09 -6.48 18.74
CA ASN A 103 -2.53 -5.72 17.60
C ASN A 103 -3.39 -4.52 17.18
N ALA A 104 -4.67 -4.50 17.54
CA ALA A 104 -5.56 -3.39 17.25
C ALA A 104 -5.25 -2.14 18.08
N TYR A 105 -4.71 -2.32 19.30
CA TYR A 105 -4.23 -1.20 20.13
C TYR A 105 -2.98 -0.55 19.53
N ASP A 106 -2.02 -1.37 19.08
CA ASP A 106 -0.79 -0.90 18.41
C ASP A 106 -1.06 -0.16 17.10
N LEU A 107 -2.01 -0.65 16.28
CA LEU A 107 -2.39 0.02 15.03
C LEU A 107 -3.09 1.36 15.28
N LYS A 108 -3.96 1.44 16.29
CA LYS A 108 -4.67 2.68 16.62
C LYS A 108 -3.72 3.75 17.17
N GLU A 109 -2.73 3.34 17.96
CA GLU A 109 -1.73 4.26 18.51
C GLU A 109 -0.69 4.67 17.46
N MET A 110 -0.26 3.76 16.59
CA MET A 110 0.52 4.12 15.39
C MET A 110 -0.22 5.14 14.52
N HIS A 111 -1.52 4.92 14.29
CA HIS A 111 -2.34 5.88 13.56
C HIS A 111 -2.40 7.24 14.26
N ARG A 112 -2.45 7.29 15.59
CA ARG A 112 -2.40 8.55 16.36
C ARG A 112 -1.10 9.31 16.13
N VAL A 113 0.04 8.64 16.29
CA VAL A 113 1.37 9.25 16.14
C VAL A 113 1.58 9.74 14.70
N VAL A 114 1.17 8.94 13.70
CA VAL A 114 1.28 9.32 12.28
C VAL A 114 0.33 10.46 11.92
N ASN A 115 -0.86 10.51 12.53
CA ASN A 115 -1.81 11.61 12.30
C ASN A 115 -1.40 12.92 13.00
N ALA A 116 -0.64 12.86 14.09
CA ALA A 116 -0.10 14.02 14.78
C ALA A 116 1.08 14.68 14.05
N LEU A 117 1.64 14.02 13.03
CA LEU A 117 2.73 14.56 12.22
C LEU A 117 2.23 15.55 11.16
N ALA A 118 3.04 16.58 10.89
CA ALA A 118 2.77 17.50 9.81
C ALA A 118 2.68 16.76 8.46
N LYS A 119 1.81 17.25 7.57
CA LYS A 119 1.53 16.64 6.25
C LYS A 119 2.80 16.37 5.45
N GLU A 120 3.80 17.23 5.59
CA GLU A 120 5.09 17.13 4.91
C GLU A 120 5.89 15.85 5.25
N TYR A 121 5.66 15.25 6.41
CA TYR A 121 6.24 13.96 6.81
C TYR A 121 5.29 12.81 6.51
N LYS A 122 4.00 13.00 6.79
CA LYS A 122 2.96 11.98 6.65
C LYS A 122 2.85 11.47 5.21
N ILE A 123 2.89 12.36 4.21
CA ILE A 123 2.68 11.98 2.81
C ILE A 123 3.84 11.11 2.28
N PRO A 124 5.13 11.52 2.37
CA PRO A 124 6.24 10.65 1.96
C PRO A 124 6.25 9.30 2.66
N PHE A 125 5.92 9.26 3.96
CA PHE A 125 5.91 8.03 4.71
C PHE A 125 4.75 7.11 4.33
N ALA A 126 3.55 7.66 4.12
CA ALA A 126 2.41 6.90 3.61
C ALA A 126 2.71 6.31 2.23
N MET A 127 3.37 7.06 1.33
CA MET A 127 3.80 6.54 0.03
C MET A 127 4.85 5.44 0.17
N HIS A 128 5.80 5.57 1.09
CA HIS A 128 6.78 4.53 1.38
C HIS A 128 6.13 3.25 1.90
N LEU A 129 5.18 3.37 2.84
CA LEU A 129 4.36 2.25 3.30
C LEU A 129 3.48 1.68 2.18
N ALA A 130 3.06 2.52 1.24
CA ALA A 130 2.37 2.12 0.02
C ALA A 130 3.33 1.52 -1.03
N GLY A 131 4.64 1.42 -0.77
CA GLY A 131 5.59 0.60 -1.56
C GLY A 131 6.30 1.34 -2.67
N PHE A 132 6.17 2.67 -2.72
CA PHE A 132 6.95 3.52 -3.60
C PHE A 132 8.42 3.54 -3.17
N LYS A 133 9.32 3.56 -4.14
CA LYS A 133 10.76 3.76 -3.93
C LYS A 133 11.02 5.22 -3.51
N TYR A 134 12.11 5.47 -2.78
CA TYR A 134 12.49 6.83 -2.39
C TYR A 134 12.58 7.82 -3.56
N ARG A 135 13.09 7.37 -4.72
CA ARG A 135 13.18 8.19 -5.94
C ARG A 135 11.81 8.50 -6.52
N GLU A 136 10.93 7.50 -6.60
CA GLU A 136 9.55 7.67 -7.05
C GLU A 136 8.77 8.66 -6.18
N ILE A 137 8.98 8.63 -4.85
CA ILE A 137 8.39 9.59 -3.91
C ILE A 137 8.98 10.98 -4.12
N ALA A 138 10.30 11.09 -4.31
CA ALA A 138 10.99 12.35 -4.58
C ALA A 138 10.44 13.01 -5.85
N ASP A 139 10.30 12.22 -6.92
CA ASP A 139 9.77 12.68 -8.20
C ASP A 139 8.30 13.10 -8.08
N LYS A 140 7.44 12.27 -7.48
CA LYS A 140 6.00 12.55 -7.34
C LYS A 140 5.71 13.77 -6.47
N LEU A 141 6.51 14.00 -5.43
CA LEU A 141 6.32 15.12 -4.50
C LEU A 141 7.16 16.35 -4.87
N HIS A 142 7.96 16.28 -5.94
CA HIS A 142 8.94 17.31 -6.32
C HIS A 142 9.87 17.70 -5.17
N LEU A 143 10.38 16.70 -4.44
CA LEU A 143 11.29 16.87 -3.30
C LEU A 143 12.67 16.31 -3.63
N PRO A 144 13.76 16.86 -3.07
CA PRO A 144 15.07 16.23 -3.14
C PRO A 144 15.06 14.83 -2.51
N LEU A 145 15.78 13.87 -3.12
CA LEU A 145 15.88 12.50 -2.61
C LEU A 145 16.39 12.45 -1.15
N GLY A 146 17.31 13.34 -0.79
CA GLY A 146 17.81 13.47 0.58
C GLY A 146 16.70 13.86 1.57
N THR A 147 15.79 14.75 1.17
CA THR A 147 14.64 15.20 1.97
C THR A 147 13.64 14.07 2.20
N VAL A 148 13.38 13.24 1.19
CA VAL A 148 12.49 12.07 1.36
C VAL A 148 13.09 11.08 2.36
N LYS A 149 14.38 10.75 2.22
CA LYS A 149 15.08 9.83 3.14
C LYS A 149 15.08 10.35 4.58
N SER A 150 15.38 11.64 4.78
CA SER A 150 15.41 12.24 6.12
C SER A 150 14.04 12.26 6.76
N ARG A 151 12.98 12.63 6.02
CA ARG A 151 11.59 12.64 6.51
C ARG A 151 11.09 11.25 6.92
N ILE A 152 11.37 10.22 6.13
CA ILE A 152 10.98 8.83 6.46
C ILE A 152 11.77 8.31 7.66
N SER A 153 13.08 8.59 7.72
CA SER A 153 13.91 8.20 8.86
C SER A 153 13.45 8.87 10.16
N PHE A 154 13.11 10.16 10.10
CA PHE A 154 12.57 10.91 11.24
C PHE A 154 11.30 10.27 11.80
N ILE A 155 10.35 9.89 10.94
CA ILE A 155 9.12 9.24 11.40
C ILE A 155 9.39 7.88 12.04
N ARG A 156 10.29 7.07 11.45
CA ARG A 156 10.66 5.78 12.03
C ARG A 156 11.24 5.93 13.43
N LYS A 157 12.11 6.92 13.66
CA LYS A 157 12.66 7.22 14.98
C LYS A 157 11.58 7.65 15.96
N LYS A 158 10.69 8.56 15.55
CA LYS A 158 9.59 9.03 16.39
C LYS A 158 8.65 7.88 16.80
N LEU A 159 8.31 7.00 15.87
CA LEU A 159 7.51 5.81 16.16
C LEU A 159 8.25 4.86 17.11
N GLN A 160 9.57 4.67 16.95
CA GLN A 160 10.36 3.85 17.86
C GLN A 160 10.46 4.45 19.28
N GLU A 161 10.48 5.77 19.42
CA GLU A 161 10.49 6.45 20.73
C GLU A 161 9.14 6.30 21.42
N GLU A 162 8.04 6.62 20.73
CA GLU A 162 6.69 6.53 21.29
C GLU A 162 6.28 5.09 21.63
N LEU A 163 6.73 4.10 20.84
CA LEU A 163 6.43 2.68 21.09
C LEU A 163 7.37 2.01 22.12
N LYS A 164 8.46 2.67 22.55
CA LYS A 164 9.33 2.14 23.61
C LYS A 164 8.67 2.20 25.00
N ASP A 165 7.75 3.13 25.19
CA ASP A 165 7.03 3.32 26.46
C ASP A 165 5.89 2.30 26.67
N PHE A 166 5.68 1.39 25.72
CA PHE A 166 4.62 0.37 25.75
C PHE A 166 5.14 -1.06 25.91
N ARG A 167 6.39 -1.24 26.36
CA ARG A 167 6.98 -2.55 26.66
C ARG A 167 6.65 -3.08 28.06
#